data_AF-A0A803KA44-F1
#
_entry.id   AF-A0A803KA44-F1
#
_cell.length_a   1.000
_cell.length_b   1.000
_cell.length_c   1.000
_cell.angle_alpha   90.00
_cell.angle_beta   90.00
_cell.angle_gamma   90.00
#
_symmetry.space_group_name_H-M   'P 1'
#
loop_
_entity.id
_entity.type
_entity.pdbx_description
1 polymer ?
#
loop_
_entity_poly.entity_id
_entity_poly.type
_entity_poly.pdbx_seq_one_letter_code
_entity_poly.pdbx_strand_id
1 'polypeptide(L)'
;MHLGCKNMQAPYTLNGTALGKSIMEKDLGVLVDNKLGCSKQCQAAAARANKVLSCIKRGIDSREEGVILPLYRALVRPHLEYAVQFWTPVLKWDIIELERVQRRATKLVKGMESLSYEERLAKLGLFTLEKRRLRGDMITMYKYIRGSYNNLSNVLFTSRSFQQTRGHPLRLEEGRFHLNIRKGFFTQEQNIALFMDFLNQVNNVLKQVGCSLNNVLGRKVVITAQNAEQLADQVAIVMFQFVEDIIAGVMKVMEDIPIVRDFVNDVPLTQDLRNVACGVLEHIIGKITKILVLVADITGGLTKIIEGL
;
A
#
# COMPACT_ATOMS: atom_id res chain seq x y z
N MET A 1 3.40 -6.37 -23.05
CA MET A 1 4.28 -7.48 -22.60
C MET A 1 3.73 -8.81 -23.11
N HIS A 2 4.57 -9.73 -23.59
CA HIS A 2 4.16 -11.08 -23.99
C HIS A 2 4.55 -12.11 -22.93
N LEU A 3 3.57 -12.86 -22.43
CA LEU A 3 3.76 -13.84 -21.36
C LEU A 3 3.59 -15.27 -21.88
N GLY A 4 4.45 -16.18 -21.40
CA GLY A 4 4.38 -17.61 -21.70
C GLY A 4 5.15 -18.02 -22.96
N CYS A 5 5.68 -19.25 -22.95
CA CYS A 5 6.50 -19.80 -24.02
C CYS A 5 5.75 -20.06 -25.34
N LYS A 6 4.41 -20.16 -25.30
CA LYS A 6 3.54 -20.36 -26.46
C LYS A 6 2.91 -19.06 -26.97
N ASN A 7 3.37 -17.91 -26.49
CA ASN A 7 2.79 -16.63 -26.90
C ASN A 7 3.15 -16.33 -28.36
N MET A 8 2.13 -16.10 -29.20
CA MET A 8 2.31 -15.80 -30.63
C MET A 8 2.89 -14.40 -30.90
N GLN A 9 3.14 -13.61 -29.84
CA GLN A 9 3.68 -12.25 -29.91
C GLN A 9 2.88 -11.32 -30.83
N ALA A 10 1.55 -11.43 -30.75
CA ALA A 10 0.63 -10.68 -31.59
C ALA A 10 0.87 -9.16 -31.44
N PRO A 11 0.83 -8.37 -32.54
CA PRO A 11 0.92 -6.93 -32.45
C PRO A 11 -0.35 -6.39 -31.77
N TYR A 12 -0.16 -5.54 -30.75
CA TYR A 12 -1.25 -4.85 -30.08
C TYR A 12 -1.24 -3.37 -30.46
N THR A 13 -2.42 -2.78 -30.65
CA THR A 13 -2.57 -1.35 -30.92
C THR A 13 -3.45 -0.72 -29.86
N LEU A 14 -3.05 0.46 -29.37
CA LEU A 14 -3.87 1.30 -28.49
C LEU A 14 -4.15 2.61 -29.23
N ASN A 15 -5.43 2.95 -29.42
CA ASN A 15 -5.87 4.16 -30.14
C ASN A 15 -5.18 4.33 -31.50
N GLY A 16 -5.10 3.26 -32.29
CA GLY A 16 -4.45 3.26 -33.61
C GLY A 16 -2.92 3.27 -33.59
N THR A 17 -2.29 3.32 -32.41
CA THR A 17 -0.83 3.32 -32.26
C THR A 17 -0.35 1.92 -31.87
N ALA A 18 0.63 1.36 -32.60
CA ALA A 18 1.21 0.06 -32.26
C ALA A 18 2.00 0.15 -30.94
N LEU A 19 1.73 -0.77 -30.01
CA LEU A 19 2.42 -0.87 -28.74
C LEU A 19 3.76 -1.60 -28.91
N GLY A 20 4.79 -1.06 -28.28
CA GLY A 20 6.12 -1.67 -28.23
C GLY A 20 6.13 -2.97 -27.44
N LYS A 21 7.04 -3.88 -27.81
CA LYS A 21 7.34 -5.06 -26.99
C LYS A 21 8.12 -4.62 -25.75
N SER A 22 7.76 -5.19 -24.61
CA SER A 22 8.42 -4.93 -23.34
C SER A 22 8.64 -6.21 -22.55
N ILE A 23 9.78 -6.25 -21.86
CA ILE A 23 10.24 -7.36 -21.02
C ILE A 23 9.98 -7.13 -19.53
N MET A 24 9.67 -5.89 -19.14
CA MET A 24 9.40 -5.49 -17.77
C MET A 24 8.48 -4.28 -17.77
N GLU A 25 7.40 -4.34 -17.02
CA GLU A 25 6.43 -3.26 -16.90
C GLU A 25 6.24 -2.90 -15.44
N LYS A 26 5.96 -1.61 -15.20
CA LYS A 26 5.60 -1.12 -13.88
C LYS A 26 4.10 -0.90 -13.85
N ASP A 27 3.42 -1.66 -13.01
CA ASP A 27 1.99 -1.56 -12.79
C ASP A 27 1.73 -1.24 -11.31
N LEU A 28 1.01 -0.15 -11.04
CA LEU A 28 0.69 0.35 -9.70
C LEU A 28 1.89 0.37 -8.74
N GLY A 29 3.08 0.71 -9.23
CA GLY A 29 4.29 0.75 -8.40
C GLY A 29 5.07 -0.56 -8.27
N VAL A 30 4.53 -1.66 -8.77
CA VAL A 30 5.15 -3.01 -8.78
C VAL A 30 5.73 -3.31 -10.17
N LEU A 31 6.97 -3.81 -10.19
CA LEU A 31 7.62 -4.29 -11.40
C LEU A 31 7.22 -5.74 -11.68
N VAL A 32 6.72 -5.98 -12.88
CA VAL A 32 6.39 -7.32 -13.39
C VAL A 32 7.31 -7.59 -14.57
N ASP A 33 8.11 -8.64 -14.49
CA ASP A 33 8.93 -9.10 -15.61
C ASP A 33 8.18 -10.13 -16.47
N ASN A 34 8.66 -10.34 -17.70
CA ASN A 34 8.06 -11.29 -18.64
C ASN A 34 8.17 -12.78 -18.20
N LYS A 35 8.97 -13.07 -17.17
CA LYS A 35 9.09 -14.39 -16.53
C LYS A 35 8.16 -14.52 -15.31
N LEU A 36 7.45 -13.46 -14.94
CA LEU A 36 6.64 -13.32 -13.74
C LEU A 36 7.44 -13.60 -12.46
N GLY A 37 8.74 -13.25 -12.48
CA GLY A 37 9.63 -13.33 -11.32
C GLY A 37 9.48 -12.11 -10.42
N CYS A 38 9.57 -12.30 -9.09
CA CYS A 38 9.52 -11.20 -8.12
C CYS A 38 10.89 -10.60 -7.79
N SER A 39 12.00 -11.19 -8.24
CA SER A 39 13.35 -10.76 -7.84
C SER A 39 13.68 -9.33 -8.26
N LYS A 40 13.28 -8.92 -9.47
CA LYS A 40 13.49 -7.53 -9.95
C LYS A 40 12.73 -6.52 -9.09
N GLN A 41 11.51 -6.85 -8.69
CA GLN A 41 10.74 -6.04 -7.76
C GLN A 41 11.38 -6.01 -6.36
N CYS A 42 11.89 -7.14 -5.86
CA CYS A 42 12.56 -7.20 -4.55
C CYS A 42 13.79 -6.29 -4.52
N GLN A 43 14.63 -6.34 -5.56
CA GLN A 43 15.79 -5.47 -5.73
C GLN A 43 15.38 -3.99 -5.77
N ALA A 44 14.34 -3.66 -6.55
CA ALA A 44 13.85 -2.29 -6.65
C ALA A 44 13.29 -1.77 -5.31
N ALA A 45 12.51 -2.59 -4.61
CA ALA A 45 11.96 -2.26 -3.29
C ALA A 45 13.08 -2.06 -2.25
N ALA A 46 14.05 -2.98 -2.21
CA ALA A 46 15.21 -2.86 -1.32
C ALA A 46 16.04 -1.61 -1.63
N ALA A 47 16.26 -1.29 -2.91
CA ALA A 47 17.00 -0.09 -3.32
C ALA A 47 16.30 1.20 -2.86
N ARG A 48 14.98 1.31 -3.07
CA ARG A 48 14.17 2.45 -2.60
C ARG A 48 14.25 2.59 -1.09
N ALA A 49 14.03 1.50 -0.35
CA ALA A 49 14.08 1.48 1.11
C ALA A 49 15.48 1.83 1.65
N ASN A 50 16.55 1.33 1.02
CA ASN A 50 17.92 1.66 1.39
C ASN A 50 18.26 3.13 1.14
N LYS A 51 17.70 3.76 0.08
CA LYS A 51 17.88 5.19 -0.18
C LYS A 51 17.31 6.01 0.97
N VAL A 52 16.07 5.73 1.37
CA VAL A 52 15.41 6.38 2.51
C VAL A 52 16.17 6.13 3.81
N LEU A 53 16.60 4.90 4.06
CA LEU A 53 17.38 4.56 5.24
C LEU A 53 18.74 5.31 5.29
N SER A 54 19.35 5.55 4.12
CA SER A 54 20.57 6.36 4.00
C SER A 54 20.32 7.82 4.34
N CYS A 55 19.16 8.37 3.94
CA CYS A 55 18.74 9.71 4.35
C CYS A 55 18.57 9.80 5.87
N ILE A 56 17.84 8.87 6.50
CA ILE A 56 17.68 8.82 7.97
C ILE A 56 19.05 8.72 8.66
N LYS A 57 19.95 7.87 8.13
CA LYS A 57 21.30 7.73 8.67
C LYS A 57 22.10 9.03 8.60
N ARG A 58 21.93 9.86 7.57
CA ARG A 58 22.73 11.08 7.39
C ARG A 58 22.09 12.34 7.97
N GLY A 59 20.77 12.45 7.91
CA GLY A 59 20.03 13.66 8.27
C GLY A 59 19.52 13.70 9.71
N ILE A 60 19.49 12.57 10.41
CA ILE A 60 19.05 12.52 11.81
C ILE A 60 20.25 12.19 12.68
N ASP A 61 20.65 13.12 13.55
CA ASP A 61 21.78 12.90 14.46
C ASP A 61 21.41 11.96 15.62
N SER A 62 20.18 12.10 16.14
CA SER A 62 19.70 11.23 17.22
C SER A 62 19.59 9.78 16.76
N ARG A 63 20.17 8.88 17.57
CA ARG A 63 20.10 7.42 17.39
C ARG A 63 19.20 6.74 18.40
N GLU A 64 18.43 7.50 19.16
CA GLU A 64 17.53 6.93 20.14
C GLU A 64 16.44 6.06 19.49
N GLU A 65 16.02 5.02 20.20
CA GLU A 65 14.96 4.13 19.74
C GLU A 65 13.69 4.91 19.41
N GLY A 66 13.31 5.86 20.28
CA GLY A 66 12.12 6.71 20.12
C GLY A 66 12.14 7.59 18.87
N VAL A 67 13.28 7.74 18.20
CA VAL A 67 13.42 8.52 16.96
C VAL A 67 13.58 7.59 15.75
N ILE A 68 14.55 6.69 15.79
CA ILE A 68 14.89 5.83 14.64
C ILE A 68 13.79 4.82 14.34
N LEU A 69 13.16 4.24 15.36
CA LEU A 69 12.19 3.17 15.19
C LEU A 69 10.88 3.66 14.53
N PRO A 70 10.29 4.82 14.93
CA PRO A 70 9.19 5.42 14.19
C PRO A 70 9.54 5.75 12.74
N LEU A 71 10.71 6.33 12.47
CA LEU A 71 11.15 6.66 11.11
C LEU A 71 11.30 5.41 10.23
N TYR A 72 11.86 4.33 10.77
CA TYR A 72 11.92 3.06 10.06
C TYR A 72 10.51 2.53 9.71
N ARG A 73 9.57 2.59 10.66
CA ARG A 73 8.19 2.12 10.47
C ARG A 73 7.43 2.96 9.45
N ALA A 74 7.60 4.28 9.48
CA ALA A 74 6.83 5.22 8.67
C ALA A 74 7.41 5.41 7.25
N LEU A 75 8.74 5.40 7.09
CA LEU A 75 9.38 5.80 5.83
C LEU A 75 10.03 4.63 5.08
N VAL A 76 10.70 3.73 5.79
CA VAL A 76 11.46 2.64 5.15
C VAL A 76 10.58 1.41 4.91
N ARG A 77 9.80 1.02 5.92
CA ARG A 77 8.99 -0.21 5.88
C ARG A 77 7.92 -0.22 4.80
N PRO A 78 7.20 0.88 4.48
CA PRO A 78 6.20 0.85 3.43
C PRO A 78 6.77 0.45 2.06
N HIS A 79 8.00 0.87 1.73
CA HIS A 79 8.66 0.44 0.50
C HIS A 79 8.92 -1.07 0.41
N LEU A 80 9.05 -1.74 1.57
CA LEU A 80 9.27 -3.19 1.67
C LEU A 80 7.96 -3.97 1.75
N GLU A 81 6.87 -3.34 2.20
CA GLU A 81 5.58 -3.99 2.48
C GLU A 81 4.45 -3.60 1.52
N TYR A 82 4.68 -2.62 0.65
CA TYR A 82 3.69 -2.19 -0.33
C TYR A 82 3.33 -3.31 -1.30
N ALA A 83 2.03 -3.59 -1.45
CA ALA A 83 1.47 -4.59 -2.34
C ALA A 83 2.10 -6.00 -2.23
N VAL A 84 2.56 -6.39 -1.03
CA VAL A 84 3.25 -7.69 -0.83
C VAL A 84 2.40 -8.90 -1.20
N GLN A 85 1.07 -8.81 -1.12
CA GLN A 85 0.18 -9.88 -1.58
C GLN A 85 0.34 -10.17 -3.08
N PHE A 86 0.77 -9.17 -3.85
CA PHE A 86 0.96 -9.25 -5.29
C PHE A 86 2.39 -9.63 -5.68
N TRP A 87 3.38 -9.48 -4.80
CA TRP A 87 4.76 -9.90 -5.08
C TRP A 87 5.41 -10.50 -3.82
N THR A 88 5.18 -11.80 -3.60
CA THR A 88 5.83 -12.51 -2.51
C THR A 88 7.18 -13.10 -2.97
N PRO A 89 8.30 -12.76 -2.30
CA PRO A 89 9.59 -13.37 -2.59
C PRO A 89 9.58 -14.87 -2.26
N VAL A 90 9.86 -15.72 -3.25
CA VAL A 90 9.96 -17.18 -3.06
C VAL A 90 11.42 -17.62 -2.90
N LEU A 91 12.34 -16.90 -3.55
CA LEU A 91 13.76 -17.21 -3.48
C LEU A 91 14.36 -16.72 -2.16
N LYS A 92 15.15 -17.57 -1.51
CA LYS A 92 15.86 -17.23 -0.25
C LYS A 92 16.70 -15.96 -0.38
N TRP A 93 17.33 -15.75 -1.54
CA TRP A 93 18.14 -14.55 -1.80
C TRP A 93 17.31 -13.26 -1.75
N ASP A 94 16.13 -13.25 -2.37
CA ASP A 94 15.24 -12.09 -2.37
C ASP A 94 14.72 -11.78 -0.95
N ILE A 95 14.39 -12.83 -0.18
CA ILE A 95 14.00 -12.70 1.24
C ILE A 95 15.14 -12.08 2.04
N ILE A 96 16.37 -12.59 1.88
CA ILE A 96 17.57 -12.08 2.57
C ILE A 96 17.86 -10.62 2.18
N GLU A 97 17.69 -10.28 0.90
CA GLU A 97 17.93 -8.92 0.39
C GLU A 97 16.99 -7.90 1.03
N LEU A 98 15.69 -8.21 1.12
CA LEU A 98 14.72 -7.36 1.80
C LEU A 98 15.00 -7.28 3.30
N GLU A 99 15.28 -8.42 3.94
CA GLU A 99 15.57 -8.49 5.38
C GLU A 99 16.86 -7.73 5.75
N ARG A 100 17.82 -7.64 4.82
CA ARG A 100 19.05 -6.85 5.00
C ARG A 100 18.76 -5.37 5.24
N VAL A 101 17.69 -4.83 4.67
CA VAL A 101 17.28 -3.43 4.94
C VAL A 101 16.85 -3.26 6.40
N GLN A 102 16.01 -4.17 6.91
CA GLN A 102 15.61 -4.15 8.31
C GLN A 102 16.81 -4.35 9.25
N ARG A 103 17.72 -5.28 8.93
CA ARG A 103 18.96 -5.50 9.68
C ARG A 103 19.83 -4.24 9.79
N ARG A 104 19.89 -3.45 8.71
CA ARG A 104 20.62 -2.16 8.73
C ARG A 104 19.90 -1.14 9.59
N ALA A 105 18.57 -1.03 9.45
CA ALA A 105 17.77 -0.08 10.21
C ALA A 105 17.85 -0.32 11.72
N THR A 106 17.72 -1.58 12.17
CA THR A 106 17.83 -1.91 13.60
C THR A 106 19.24 -1.70 14.14
N LYS A 107 20.28 -1.67 13.30
CA LYS A 107 21.66 -1.38 13.71
C LYS A 107 21.90 0.12 13.94
N LEU A 108 21.05 0.99 13.39
CA LEU A 108 21.19 2.44 13.57
C LEU A 108 20.72 2.92 14.94
N VAL A 109 19.96 2.09 15.66
CA VAL A 109 19.48 2.42 17.00
C VAL A 109 20.64 2.27 17.99
N LYS A 110 20.85 3.28 18.82
CA LYS A 110 21.88 3.31 19.86
C LYS A 110 21.72 2.12 20.81
N GLY A 111 22.81 1.41 21.07
CA GLY A 111 22.83 0.24 21.96
C GLY A 111 22.40 -1.07 21.29
N MET A 112 22.16 -1.06 19.99
CA MET A 112 21.81 -2.25 19.19
C MET A 112 22.99 -2.74 18.33
N GLU A 113 24.11 -2.02 18.26
CA GLU A 113 25.18 -2.24 17.28
C GLU A 113 25.88 -3.60 17.41
N SER A 114 26.07 -4.07 18.64
CA SER A 114 26.77 -5.31 19.00
C SER A 114 25.85 -6.53 19.14
N LEU A 115 24.53 -6.31 19.19
CA LEU A 115 23.56 -7.38 19.41
C LEU A 115 23.32 -8.19 18.12
N SER A 116 23.00 -9.47 18.30
CA SER A 116 22.54 -10.31 17.20
C SER A 116 21.26 -9.73 16.57
N TYR A 117 20.91 -10.18 15.36
CA TYR A 117 19.72 -9.65 14.70
C TYR A 117 18.45 -10.00 15.47
N GLU A 118 18.39 -11.22 15.98
CA GLU A 118 17.28 -11.80 16.71
C GLU A 118 17.05 -11.05 18.03
N GLU A 119 18.11 -10.75 18.78
CA GLU A 119 18.05 -9.94 20.01
C GLU A 119 17.59 -8.51 19.74
N ARG A 120 18.06 -7.88 18.65
CA ARG A 120 17.60 -6.55 18.25
C ARG A 120 16.10 -6.53 17.95
N LEU A 121 15.60 -7.54 17.24
CA LEU A 121 14.17 -7.66 16.97
C LEU A 121 13.36 -7.79 18.26
N ALA A 122 13.82 -8.61 19.20
CA ALA A 122 13.17 -8.78 20.50
C ALA A 122 13.13 -7.47 21.30
N LYS A 123 14.26 -6.75 21.41
CA LYS A 123 14.34 -5.48 22.14
C LYS A 123 13.49 -4.37 21.51
N LEU A 124 13.51 -4.24 20.18
CA LEU A 124 12.77 -3.21 19.44
C LEU A 124 11.28 -3.56 19.19
N GLY A 125 10.81 -4.71 19.68
CA GLY A 125 9.45 -5.18 19.47
C GLY A 125 9.10 -5.36 17.98
N LEU A 126 10.05 -5.86 17.18
CA LEU A 126 9.90 -6.06 15.74
C LEU A 126 9.79 -7.54 15.37
N PHE A 127 8.99 -7.82 14.34
CA PHE A 127 8.99 -9.12 13.67
C PHE A 127 9.88 -9.05 12.41
N THR A 128 10.36 -10.20 11.95
CA THR A 128 11.00 -10.31 10.62
C THR A 128 10.02 -9.88 9.53
N LEU A 129 10.54 -9.37 8.40
CA LEU A 129 9.66 -8.96 7.31
C LEU A 129 8.92 -10.15 6.71
N GLU A 130 9.55 -11.33 6.68
CA GLU A 130 8.92 -12.58 6.27
C GLU A 130 7.68 -12.91 7.12
N LYS A 131 7.81 -12.86 8.45
CA LYS A 131 6.68 -13.12 9.37
C LYS A 131 5.57 -12.08 9.20
N ARG A 132 5.93 -10.83 8.89
CA ARG A 132 4.96 -9.76 8.62
C ARG A 132 4.21 -9.95 7.31
N ARG A 133 4.89 -10.38 6.24
CA ARG A 133 4.24 -10.74 4.96
C ARG A 133 3.27 -11.90 5.15
N LEU A 134 3.71 -12.97 5.82
CA LEU A 134 2.84 -14.11 6.15
C LEU A 134 1.58 -13.66 6.91
N ARG A 135 1.72 -12.76 7.89
CA ARG A 135 0.57 -12.19 8.60
C ARG A 135 -0.36 -11.42 7.65
N GLY A 136 0.19 -10.63 6.73
CA GLY A 136 -0.58 -9.90 5.71
C GLY A 136 -1.37 -10.84 4.79
N ASP A 137 -0.73 -11.91 4.34
CA ASP A 137 -1.35 -12.95 3.51
C ASP A 137 -2.50 -13.61 4.26
N MET A 138 -2.30 -14.00 5.53
CA MET A 138 -3.34 -14.59 6.37
C MET A 138 -4.53 -13.65 6.61
N ILE A 139 -4.29 -12.35 6.83
CA ILE A 139 -5.36 -11.35 7.00
C ILE A 139 -6.17 -11.23 5.72
N THR A 140 -5.49 -11.17 4.58
CA THR A 140 -6.12 -11.07 3.26
C THR A 140 -6.98 -12.31 2.99
N MET A 141 -6.43 -13.48 3.30
CA MET A 141 -7.11 -14.76 3.20
C MET A 141 -8.39 -14.82 4.06
N TYR A 142 -8.29 -14.40 5.31
CA TYR A 142 -9.43 -14.35 6.22
C TYR A 142 -10.54 -13.44 5.70
N LYS A 143 -10.18 -12.25 5.20
CA LYS A 143 -11.14 -11.31 4.60
C LYS A 143 -11.87 -11.90 3.39
N TYR A 144 -11.17 -12.64 2.54
CA TYR A 144 -11.80 -13.37 1.44
C TYR A 144 -12.79 -14.40 1.95
N ILE A 145 -12.37 -15.30 2.84
CA ILE A 145 -13.24 -16.37 3.37
C ILE A 145 -14.49 -15.82 4.05
N ARG A 146 -14.39 -14.65 4.71
CA ARG A 146 -15.51 -14.00 5.41
C ARG A 146 -16.36 -13.10 4.51
N GLY A 147 -16.09 -13.07 3.20
CA GLY A 147 -16.88 -12.31 2.24
C GLY A 147 -16.73 -10.79 2.35
N SER A 148 -15.65 -10.29 2.99
CA SER A 148 -15.38 -8.85 3.09
C SER A 148 -15.08 -8.20 1.74
N TYR A 149 -14.84 -9.02 0.71
CA TYR A 149 -14.65 -8.63 -0.68
C TYR A 149 -15.81 -9.21 -1.49
N ASN A 150 -16.92 -8.46 -1.64
CA ASN A 150 -18.09 -8.67 -2.52
C ASN A 150 -18.27 -10.07 -3.17
N ASN A 151 -18.33 -11.15 -2.38
CA ASN A 151 -18.45 -12.55 -2.84
C ASN A 151 -17.34 -13.07 -3.79
N LEU A 152 -16.20 -12.39 -3.84
CA LEU A 152 -15.01 -12.81 -4.59
C LEU A 152 -14.47 -14.17 -4.13
N SER A 153 -14.71 -14.56 -2.88
CA SER A 153 -14.30 -15.87 -2.35
C SER A 153 -14.66 -17.04 -3.27
N ASN A 154 -15.86 -17.02 -3.84
CA ASN A 154 -16.39 -18.13 -4.64
C ASN A 154 -15.80 -18.18 -6.05
N VAL A 155 -15.26 -17.05 -6.53
CA VAL A 155 -14.55 -16.94 -7.82
C VAL A 155 -13.08 -17.32 -7.65
N LEU A 156 -12.49 -16.94 -6.51
CA LEU A 156 -11.06 -17.06 -6.25
C LEU A 156 -10.65 -18.41 -5.68
N PHE A 157 -11.54 -19.02 -4.88
CA PHE A 157 -11.24 -20.23 -4.13
C PHE A 157 -12.39 -21.23 -4.24
N THR A 158 -12.06 -22.47 -4.59
CA THR A 158 -13.01 -23.57 -4.51
C THR A 158 -13.09 -24.05 -3.06
N SER A 159 -14.27 -23.96 -2.46
CA SER A 159 -14.51 -24.63 -1.17
C SER A 159 -14.54 -26.13 -1.39
N ARG A 160 -13.81 -26.90 -0.59
CA ARG A 160 -13.85 -28.36 -0.69
C ARG A 160 -15.26 -28.86 -0.35
N SER A 161 -15.84 -29.71 -1.20
CA SER A 161 -17.13 -30.34 -0.91
C SER A 161 -17.02 -31.24 0.33
N PHE A 162 -18.02 -31.15 1.21
CA PHE A 162 -18.07 -31.87 2.47
C PHE A 162 -18.27 -33.39 2.25
N GLN A 163 -17.18 -34.12 2.03
CA GLN A 163 -17.19 -35.60 2.07
C GLN A 163 -16.38 -36.17 3.25
N GLN A 164 -15.75 -35.33 4.08
CA GLN A 164 -15.00 -35.79 5.26
C GLN A 164 -15.61 -35.23 6.55
N THR A 165 -15.96 -36.14 7.47
CA THR A 165 -16.45 -35.84 8.83
C THR A 165 -15.35 -35.28 9.76
N ARG A 166 -14.10 -35.18 9.28
CA ARG A 166 -12.95 -34.63 10.01
C ARG A 166 -12.27 -33.55 9.18
N GLY A 167 -12.36 -32.30 9.63
CA GLY A 167 -11.72 -31.14 9.00
C GLY A 167 -12.40 -29.82 9.36
N HIS A 168 -11.68 -28.71 9.20
CA HIS A 168 -12.24 -27.37 9.43
C HIS A 168 -13.23 -27.00 8.31
N PRO A 169 -14.41 -26.42 8.62
CA PRO A 169 -15.47 -26.13 7.64
C PRO A 169 -15.07 -25.09 6.57
N LEU A 170 -14.08 -24.24 6.85
CA LEU A 170 -13.57 -23.22 5.93
C LEU A 170 -12.31 -23.67 5.17
N ARG A 171 -12.12 -24.98 4.98
CA ARG A 171 -10.97 -25.52 4.26
C ARG A 171 -11.15 -25.33 2.76
N LEU A 172 -10.14 -24.73 2.13
CA LEU A 172 -10.14 -24.48 0.69
C LEU A 172 -9.41 -25.59 -0.07
N GLU A 173 -9.78 -25.74 -1.34
CA GLU A 173 -9.11 -26.64 -2.27
C GLU A 173 -7.94 -25.93 -2.95
N GLU A 174 -6.77 -26.57 -2.91
CA GLU A 174 -5.59 -26.08 -3.62
C GLU A 174 -5.67 -26.46 -5.10
N GLY A 175 -5.65 -25.46 -5.99
CA GLY A 175 -5.52 -25.67 -7.42
C GLY A 175 -4.19 -26.35 -7.75
N ARG A 176 -4.23 -27.43 -8.54
CA ARG A 176 -3.01 -28.11 -9.00
C ARG A 176 -2.46 -27.38 -10.23
N PHE A 177 -1.26 -26.84 -10.12
CA PHE A 177 -0.58 -26.18 -11.23
C PHE A 177 0.64 -26.99 -11.68
N HIS A 178 0.82 -27.15 -12.99
CA HIS A 178 1.99 -27.83 -13.57
C HIS A 178 3.30 -27.04 -13.43
N LEU A 179 3.21 -25.72 -13.28
CA LEU A 179 4.36 -24.81 -13.23
C LEU A 179 4.28 -23.95 -11.96
N ASN A 180 5.44 -23.70 -11.35
CA ASN A 180 5.54 -22.89 -10.13
C ASN A 180 5.43 -21.37 -10.37
N ILE A 181 5.13 -20.94 -11.61
CA ILE A 181 5.15 -19.53 -12.05
C ILE A 181 4.16 -18.65 -11.27
N ARG A 182 3.15 -19.26 -10.64
CA ARG A 182 2.15 -18.57 -9.79
C ARG A 182 2.00 -19.16 -8.39
N LYS A 183 2.98 -19.92 -7.91
CA LYS A 183 2.92 -20.60 -6.60
C LYS A 183 2.88 -19.64 -5.39
N GLY A 184 2.89 -18.32 -5.63
CA GLY A 184 2.69 -17.27 -4.63
C GLY A 184 2.05 -15.98 -5.18
N PHE A 185 1.26 -16.06 -6.25
CA PHE A 185 0.57 -14.92 -6.86
C PHE A 185 -0.95 -15.16 -6.97
N PHE A 186 -1.74 -14.10 -6.78
CA PHE A 186 -3.15 -14.08 -7.20
C PHE A 186 -3.25 -13.97 -8.75
N THR A 187 -4.21 -14.66 -9.39
CA THR A 187 -4.40 -14.70 -10.86
C THR A 187 -4.98 -13.38 -11.43
N GLN A 188 -4.91 -13.19 -12.74
CA GLN A 188 -5.25 -11.91 -13.40
C GLN A 188 -6.71 -11.48 -13.23
N GLU A 189 -7.67 -12.41 -13.25
CA GLU A 189 -9.08 -12.14 -12.95
C GLU A 189 -9.27 -11.63 -11.50
N GLN A 190 -8.37 -12.04 -10.61
CA GLN A 190 -8.37 -11.67 -9.18
C GLN A 190 -7.92 -10.22 -9.00
N ASN A 191 -7.01 -9.72 -9.85
CA ASN A 191 -6.50 -8.34 -9.78
C ASN A 191 -7.54 -7.32 -10.27
N ILE A 192 -8.24 -7.62 -11.38
CA ILE A 192 -9.30 -6.74 -11.89
C ILE A 192 -10.40 -6.56 -10.83
N ALA A 193 -10.78 -7.64 -10.17
CA ALA A 193 -11.78 -7.57 -9.12
C ALA A 193 -11.30 -6.84 -7.85
N LEU A 194 -10.01 -6.95 -7.52
CA LEU A 194 -9.38 -6.14 -6.45
C LEU A 194 -9.43 -4.64 -6.76
N PHE A 195 -9.17 -4.23 -8.01
CA PHE A 195 -9.27 -2.81 -8.41
C PHE A 195 -10.70 -2.28 -8.33
N MET A 196 -11.67 -3.08 -8.75
CA MET A 196 -13.09 -2.73 -8.64
C MET A 196 -13.49 -2.52 -7.17
N ASP A 197 -13.01 -3.38 -6.28
CA ASP A 197 -13.29 -3.25 -4.85
C ASP A 197 -12.60 -2.02 -4.23
N PHE A 198 -11.33 -1.76 -4.57
CA PHE A 198 -10.62 -0.56 -4.17
C PHE A 198 -11.39 0.72 -4.54
N LEU A 199 -11.84 0.83 -5.79
CA LEU A 199 -12.60 1.98 -6.29
C LEU A 199 -13.92 2.16 -5.52
N ASN A 200 -14.60 1.05 -5.20
CA ASN A 200 -15.83 1.09 -4.42
C ASN A 200 -15.59 1.54 -2.97
N GLN A 201 -14.52 1.05 -2.34
CA GLN A 201 -14.13 1.49 -1.00
C GLN A 201 -13.81 3.00 -0.97
N VAL A 202 -13.00 3.46 -1.93
CA VAL A 202 -12.69 4.89 -2.08
C VAL A 202 -13.97 5.71 -2.24
N ASN A 203 -14.89 5.28 -3.09
CA ASN A 203 -16.15 5.98 -3.30
C ASN A 203 -17.01 6.04 -2.02
N ASN A 204 -17.00 4.98 -1.20
CA ASN A 204 -17.70 4.96 0.08
C ASN A 204 -17.08 5.92 1.10
N VAL A 205 -15.75 6.03 1.15
CA VAL A 205 -15.07 7.02 2.00
C VAL A 205 -15.37 8.44 1.54
N LEU A 206 -15.30 8.71 0.23
CA LEU A 206 -15.59 10.04 -0.32
C LEU A 206 -17.02 10.50 -0.01
N LYS A 207 -17.99 9.57 -0.05
CA LYS A 207 -19.39 9.86 0.33
C LYS A 207 -19.54 10.35 1.78
N GLN A 208 -18.69 9.89 2.70
CA GLN A 208 -18.74 10.35 4.10
C GLN A 208 -18.39 11.84 4.23
N VAL A 209 -17.68 12.40 3.26
CA VAL A 209 -17.26 13.81 3.21
C VAL A 209 -18.08 14.60 2.18
N GLY A 210 -19.18 14.03 1.64
CA GLY A 210 -20.02 14.67 0.64
C GLY A 210 -19.43 14.71 -0.78
N CYS A 211 -18.38 13.94 -1.05
CA CYS A 211 -17.72 13.87 -2.36
C CYS A 211 -18.01 12.55 -3.09
N SER A 212 -17.65 12.51 -4.38
CA SER A 212 -17.68 11.28 -5.18
C SER A 212 -16.47 11.18 -6.11
N LEU A 213 -16.22 10.00 -6.66
CA LEU A 213 -15.19 9.78 -7.67
C LEU A 213 -15.33 10.71 -8.89
N ASN A 214 -16.56 11.09 -9.26
CA ASN A 214 -16.81 12.02 -10.35
C ASN A 214 -16.28 13.43 -10.03
N ASN A 215 -16.39 13.83 -8.76
CA ASN A 215 -15.88 15.11 -8.28
C ASN A 215 -14.35 15.09 -8.22
N VAL A 216 -13.75 13.99 -7.76
CA VAL A 216 -12.29 13.82 -7.71
C VAL A 216 -11.68 13.83 -9.10
N LEU A 217 -12.29 13.13 -10.06
CA LEU A 217 -11.76 13.02 -11.42
C LEU A 217 -12.25 14.11 -12.39
N GLY A 218 -13.13 15.02 -11.94
CA GLY A 218 -13.67 16.12 -12.75
C GLY A 218 -14.52 15.69 -13.96
N ARG A 219 -14.92 14.42 -14.04
CA ARG A 219 -15.70 13.87 -15.15
C ARG A 219 -16.66 12.79 -14.66
N LYS A 220 -17.70 12.49 -15.44
CA LYS A 220 -18.61 11.38 -15.12
C LYS A 220 -17.92 10.05 -15.42
N VAL A 221 -17.86 9.18 -14.41
CA VAL A 221 -17.11 7.93 -14.46
C VAL A 221 -18.02 6.77 -14.08
N VAL A 222 -17.92 5.69 -14.84
CA VAL A 222 -18.59 4.40 -14.58
C VAL A 222 -17.52 3.34 -14.41
N ILE A 223 -17.55 2.66 -13.26
CA ILE A 223 -16.59 1.61 -12.90
C ILE A 223 -16.98 0.31 -13.64
N THR A 224 -16.11 -0.20 -14.52
CA THR A 224 -16.29 -1.44 -15.26
C THR A 224 -15.01 -2.30 -15.21
N ALA A 225 -15.14 -3.61 -15.40
CA ALA A 225 -13.99 -4.53 -15.31
C ALA A 225 -12.89 -4.22 -16.35
N GLN A 226 -13.23 -3.55 -17.45
CA GLN A 226 -12.28 -3.18 -18.50
C GLN A 226 -11.52 -1.88 -18.21
N ASN A 227 -12.05 -1.01 -17.35
CA ASN A 227 -11.44 0.29 -17.02
C ASN A 227 -10.97 0.40 -15.57
N ALA A 228 -11.27 -0.59 -14.72
CA ALA A 228 -11.00 -0.59 -13.29
C ALA A 228 -9.55 -0.23 -12.93
N GLU A 229 -8.60 -0.83 -13.66
CA GLU A 229 -7.16 -0.61 -13.46
C GLU A 229 -6.77 0.84 -13.77
N GLN A 230 -7.09 1.32 -14.98
CA GLN A 230 -6.83 2.71 -15.38
C GLN A 230 -7.53 3.74 -14.48
N LEU A 231 -8.72 3.41 -13.99
CA LEU A 231 -9.47 4.30 -13.12
C LEU A 231 -8.83 4.36 -11.72
N ALA A 232 -8.39 3.22 -11.19
CA ALA A 232 -7.68 3.15 -9.91
C ALA A 232 -6.37 3.95 -9.97
N ASP A 233 -5.64 3.87 -11.09
CA ASP A 233 -4.45 4.69 -11.34
C ASP A 233 -4.76 6.18 -11.32
N GLN A 234 -5.79 6.62 -12.05
CA GLN A 234 -6.17 8.04 -12.10
C GLN A 234 -6.60 8.57 -10.73
N VAL A 235 -7.38 7.79 -9.99
CA VAL A 235 -7.81 8.15 -8.64
C VAL A 235 -6.62 8.25 -7.70
N ALA A 236 -5.69 7.29 -7.77
CA ALA A 236 -4.47 7.33 -6.98
C ALA A 236 -3.66 8.60 -7.30
N ILE A 237 -3.46 8.94 -8.59
CA ILE A 237 -2.74 10.14 -9.01
C ILE A 237 -3.38 11.40 -8.44
N VAL A 238 -4.70 11.56 -8.54
CA VAL A 238 -5.38 12.75 -8.02
C VAL A 238 -5.30 12.82 -6.50
N MET A 239 -5.47 11.70 -5.79
CA MET A 239 -5.31 11.67 -4.34
C MET A 239 -3.88 12.01 -3.91
N PHE A 240 -2.88 11.51 -4.63
CA PHE A 240 -1.49 11.87 -4.41
C PHE A 240 -1.27 13.36 -4.67
N GLN A 241 -1.77 13.92 -5.77
CA GLN A 241 -1.62 15.35 -6.06
C GLN A 241 -2.29 16.25 -5.00
N PHE A 242 -3.49 15.88 -4.54
CA PHE A 242 -4.18 16.61 -3.47
C PHE A 242 -3.37 16.63 -2.16
N VAL A 243 -2.77 15.49 -1.82
CA VAL A 243 -1.84 15.38 -0.71
C VAL A 243 -0.64 16.32 -0.94
N GLU A 244 -0.04 16.30 -2.14
CA GLU A 244 1.10 17.16 -2.48
C GLU A 244 0.78 18.66 -2.38
N ASP A 245 -0.43 19.07 -2.76
CA ASP A 245 -0.88 20.46 -2.69
C ASP A 245 -1.09 20.91 -1.23
N ILE A 246 -1.64 20.03 -0.38
CA ILE A 246 -1.74 20.30 1.06
C ILE A 246 -0.34 20.47 1.66
N ILE A 247 0.60 19.62 1.26
CA ILE A 247 1.95 19.71 1.78
C ILE A 247 2.60 21.01 1.35
N ALA A 248 2.49 21.39 0.08
CA ALA A 248 3.00 22.67 -0.41
C ALA A 248 2.44 23.86 0.41
N GLY A 249 1.15 23.81 0.76
CA GLY A 249 0.53 24.80 1.64
C GLY A 249 1.14 24.83 3.05
N VAL A 250 1.37 23.66 3.66
CA VAL A 250 1.99 23.54 4.98
C VAL A 250 3.46 24.01 4.96
N MET A 251 4.21 23.67 3.90
CA MET A 251 5.60 24.12 3.69
C MET A 251 5.70 25.65 3.63
N LYS A 252 4.79 26.30 2.90
CA LYS A 252 4.73 27.76 2.79
C LYS A 252 4.51 28.46 4.14
N VAL A 253 3.67 27.89 5.00
CA VAL A 253 3.46 28.40 6.37
C VAL A 253 4.70 28.21 7.25
N MET A 254 5.48 27.15 7.03
CA MET A 254 6.71 26.89 7.77
C MET A 254 7.89 27.79 7.34
N GLU A 255 7.91 28.30 6.11
CA GLU A 255 8.91 29.26 5.62
C GLU A 255 8.83 30.65 6.30
N ASP A 256 7.65 31.01 6.80
CA ASP A 256 7.42 32.29 7.49
C ASP A 256 8.02 32.31 8.91
N ILE A 257 8.43 31.16 9.44
CA ILE A 257 9.05 31.03 10.78
C ILE A 257 10.59 31.07 10.66
N PRO A 258 11.28 32.07 11.24
CA PRO A 258 12.70 32.33 10.99
C PRO A 258 13.66 31.16 11.30
N ILE A 259 13.39 30.37 12.34
CA ILE A 259 14.21 29.22 12.76
C ILE A 259 13.98 28.01 11.83
N VAL A 260 12.82 27.93 11.19
CA VAL A 260 12.38 26.79 10.38
C VAL A 260 12.67 27.03 8.88
N ARG A 261 12.81 28.28 8.46
CA ARG A 261 13.16 28.70 7.10
C ARG A 261 14.46 28.05 6.57
N ASP A 262 15.47 27.89 7.41
CA ASP A 262 16.73 27.23 7.04
C ASP A 262 16.58 25.71 6.87
N PHE A 263 15.57 25.09 7.49
CA PHE A 263 15.20 23.69 7.33
C PHE A 263 14.34 23.46 6.06
N VAL A 264 13.47 24.40 5.69
CA VAL A 264 12.54 24.25 4.56
C VAL A 264 13.23 24.33 3.19
N ASN A 265 14.31 25.09 3.09
CA ASN A 265 15.08 25.25 1.85
C ASN A 265 15.92 23.99 1.48
N ASP A 266 15.90 22.94 2.31
CA ASP A 266 16.58 21.66 2.04
C ASP A 266 15.60 20.68 1.36
N VAL A 267 15.75 20.51 0.04
CA VAL A 267 14.91 19.71 -0.88
C VAL A 267 14.54 18.28 -0.39
N PRO A 268 15.38 17.55 0.37
CA PRO A 268 15.04 16.24 0.91
C PRO A 268 14.04 16.29 2.08
N LEU A 269 14.09 17.34 2.91
CA LEU A 269 13.27 17.48 4.11
C LEU A 269 11.83 17.87 3.76
N THR A 270 11.66 18.63 2.69
CA THR A 270 10.37 18.97 2.06
C THR A 270 9.60 17.68 1.70
N GLN A 271 10.29 16.61 1.29
CA GLN A 271 9.69 15.32 0.94
C GLN A 271 9.38 14.43 2.17
N ASP A 272 10.03 14.66 3.31
CA ASP A 272 9.72 13.96 4.57
C ASP A 272 8.55 14.64 5.31
N LEU A 273 8.45 15.97 5.24
CA LEU A 273 7.25 16.72 5.65
C LEU A 273 6.02 16.32 4.82
N ARG A 274 6.21 15.94 3.54
CA ARG A 274 5.17 15.32 2.71
C ARG A 274 4.57 14.05 3.32
N ASN A 275 5.40 13.18 3.86
CA ASN A 275 4.96 11.91 4.43
C ASN A 275 4.39 12.07 5.85
N VAL A 276 4.87 13.04 6.63
CA VAL A 276 4.34 13.39 7.96
C VAL A 276 2.98 14.07 7.85
N ALA A 277 2.79 14.98 6.88
CA ALA A 277 1.53 15.66 6.66
C ALA A 277 0.39 14.70 6.32
N CYS A 278 0.63 13.60 5.59
CA CYS A 278 -0.35 12.53 5.40
C CYS A 278 -0.84 11.91 6.73
N GLY A 279 0.08 11.64 7.66
CA GLY A 279 -0.28 11.11 8.99
C GLY A 279 -0.96 12.15 9.89
N VAL A 280 -0.56 13.41 9.78
CA VAL A 280 -1.20 14.54 10.48
C VAL A 280 -2.59 14.82 9.89
N LEU A 281 -2.79 14.69 8.58
CA LEU A 281 -4.09 14.78 7.90
C LEU A 281 -5.04 13.67 8.34
N GLU A 282 -4.58 12.43 8.49
CA GLU A 282 -5.40 11.33 9.02
C GLU A 282 -5.90 11.66 10.45
N HIS A 283 -5.05 12.27 11.26
CA HIS A 283 -5.38 12.71 12.61
C HIS A 283 -6.26 13.97 12.65
N ILE A 284 -6.06 14.94 11.74
CA ILE A 284 -6.88 16.16 11.61
C ILE A 284 -8.27 15.80 11.05
N ILE A 285 -8.35 14.95 10.02
CA ILE A 285 -9.62 14.43 9.49
C ILE A 285 -10.37 13.70 10.60
N GLY A 286 -9.70 12.86 11.39
CA GLY A 286 -10.31 12.22 12.56
C GLY A 286 -10.86 13.20 13.61
N LYS A 287 -10.24 14.39 13.75
CA LYS A 287 -10.76 15.47 14.63
C LYS A 287 -11.89 16.26 13.98
N ILE A 288 -11.80 16.58 12.69
CA ILE A 288 -12.84 17.30 11.93
C ILE A 288 -14.11 16.45 11.84
N THR A 289 -14.01 15.14 11.59
CA THR A 289 -15.16 14.23 11.59
C THR A 289 -15.86 14.20 12.94
N LYS A 290 -15.12 14.24 14.06
CA LYS A 290 -15.71 14.32 15.41
C LYS A 290 -16.41 15.66 15.65
N ILE A 291 -15.84 16.77 15.18
CA ILE A 291 -16.44 18.10 15.29
C ILE A 291 -17.72 18.19 14.44
N LEU A 292 -17.72 17.63 13.23
CA LEU A 292 -18.89 17.63 12.35
C LEU A 292 -20.04 16.78 12.91
N VAL A 293 -19.76 15.65 13.54
CA VAL A 293 -20.77 14.85 14.26
C VAL A 293 -21.36 15.65 15.43
N LEU A 294 -20.52 16.32 16.22
CA LEU A 294 -20.96 17.19 17.31
C LEU A 294 -21.83 18.36 16.84
N VAL A 295 -21.45 19.01 15.75
CA VAL A 295 -22.23 20.11 15.15
C VAL A 295 -23.57 19.59 14.65
N ALA A 296 -23.61 18.43 14.00
CA ALA A 296 -24.84 17.80 13.53
C ALA A 296 -25.81 17.47 14.68
N ASP A 297 -25.30 16.93 15.80
CA ASP A 297 -26.08 16.63 17.00
C ASP A 297 -26.65 17.90 17.66
N ILE A 298 -25.86 18.98 17.70
CA ILE A 298 -26.29 20.28 18.23
C ILE A 298 -27.38 20.90 17.34
N THR A 299 -27.19 20.89 16.01
CA THR A 299 -28.22 21.39 15.08
C THR A 299 -29.50 20.56 15.12
N GLY A 300 -29.39 19.24 15.26
CA GLY A 300 -30.54 18.34 15.40
C GLY A 300 -31.28 18.48 16.74
N GLY A 301 -30.57 18.84 17.81
CA GLY A 301 -31.15 19.20 19.09
C GLY A 301 -31.89 20.53 19.03
N LEU A 302 -31.31 21.53 18.37
CA LEU A 302 -31.93 22.85 18.20
C LEU A 302 -33.18 22.82 17.32
N THR A 303 -33.20 22.03 16.23
CA THR A 303 -34.42 21.87 15.41
C THR A 303 -35.56 21.21 16.18
N LYS A 304 -35.27 20.21 17.02
CA LYS A 304 -36.30 19.59 17.90
C LYS A 304 -36.85 20.54 18.97
N ILE A 305 -36.05 21.50 19.43
CA ILE A 305 -36.50 22.54 20.37
C ILE A 305 -37.36 23.58 19.66
N ILE A 306 -37.01 23.94 18.42
CA ILE A 306 -37.78 24.88 17.59
C ILE A 306 -39.11 24.27 17.11
N GLU A 307 -39.16 22.97 16.83
CA GLU A 307 -40.40 22.27 16.43
C GLU A 307 -41.31 21.89 17.62
N GLY A 308 -40.80 22.00 18.86
CA GLY A 308 -41.54 21.74 20.09
C GLY A 308 -42.07 22.99 20.81
N LEU A 309 -41.78 24.19 20.28
CA LEU A 309 -42.32 25.49 20.69
C LEU A 309 -43.44 25.92 19.73
#